data_AF-A0A6A4WAT9-F1
#
_entry.id   AF-A0A6A4WAT9-F1
#
_cell.length_a   1.000
_cell.length_b   1.000
_cell.length_c   1.000
_cell.angle_alpha   90.00
_cell.angle_beta   90.00
_cell.angle_gamma   90.00
#
_symmetry.space_group_name_H-M   'P 1'
#
loop_
_entity.id
_entity.type
_entity.pdbx_description
1 polymer ?
#
loop_
_entity_poly.entity_id
_entity_poly.type
_entity_poly.pdbx_seq_one_letter_code
_entity_poly.pdbx_strand_id
1 'polypeptide(L)'
;MAARESSDKYVRVLLTVCMTCQTEIVGDKSDLSKVTRDQLRCKITYCSVVNPGGWAPTSALRMVYKREYPRFLKRFTGYVIEQCKNKPIQW
;
A
#
# COMPACT_ATOMS: atom_id res chain seq x y z
N MET A 1 3.38 38.03 -3.74
CA MET A 1 3.86 37.28 -2.56
C MET A 1 2.62 36.75 -1.84
N ALA A 2 2.23 35.50 -2.07
CA ALA A 2 1.02 34.93 -1.47
C ALA A 2 1.24 34.77 0.04
N ALA A 3 0.31 35.29 0.85
CA ALA A 3 0.35 35.19 2.30
C ALA A 3 0.38 33.70 2.72
N ARG A 4 1.36 33.31 3.54
CA ARG A 4 1.38 31.98 4.17
C ARG A 4 0.22 31.94 5.17
N GLU A 5 -0.81 31.16 4.88
CA GLU A 5 -1.80 30.78 5.90
C GLU A 5 -1.07 30.13 7.08
N SER A 6 -1.39 30.56 8.30
CA SER A 6 -0.79 30.03 9.52
C SER A 6 -1.05 28.52 9.62
N SER A 7 0.03 27.75 9.60
CA SER A 7 0.04 26.29 9.64
C SER A 7 -0.28 25.71 11.03
N ASP A 8 -1.07 26.41 11.84
CA ASP A 8 -1.29 26.11 13.27
C ASP A 8 -2.36 25.04 13.53
N LYS A 9 -3.13 24.64 12.51
CA LYS A 9 -4.21 23.64 12.65
C LYS A 9 -3.73 22.19 12.54
N TYR A 10 -2.50 21.96 12.07
CA TYR A 10 -2.00 20.63 11.75
C TYR A 10 -0.62 20.38 12.35
N VAL A 11 -0.40 19.16 12.81
CA VAL A 11 0.91 18.67 13.24
C VAL A 11 1.56 17.93 12.08
N ARG A 12 2.84 18.21 11.82
CA ARG A 12 3.60 17.53 10.77
C ARG A 12 4.00 16.13 11.22
N VAL A 13 3.50 15.11 10.53
CA VAL A 13 3.85 13.70 10.77
C VAL A 13 5.11 13.34 9.97
N LEU A 14 6.01 12.54 10.55
CA LEU A 14 7.09 11.89 9.81
C LEU A 14 6.71 10.45 9.51
N LEU A 15 6.90 10.05 8.26
CA LEU A 15 6.40 8.79 7.71
C LEU A 15 7.55 8.11 6.98
N THR A 16 7.78 6.83 7.26
CA THR A 16 8.59 5.96 6.42
C THR A 16 7.74 4.76 6.04
N VAL A 17 7.45 4.63 4.74
CA VAL A 17 6.56 3.58 4.22
C VAL A 17 7.27 2.83 3.12
N CYS A 18 7.13 1.52 3.12
CA CYS A 18 7.62 0.63 2.09
C CYS A 18 6.54 -0.39 1.72
N MET A 19 6.33 -0.56 0.41
CA MET A 19 5.52 -1.64 -0.13
C MET A 19 6.41 -2.45 -1.06
N THR A 20 6.89 -3.60 -0.56
CA THR A 20 7.70 -4.52 -1.34
C THR A 20 6.81 -5.61 -1.92
N CYS A 21 6.93 -5.83 -3.23
CA CYS A 21 6.14 -6.81 -3.95
C CYS A 21 7.09 -7.84 -4.57
N GLN A 22 6.82 -9.12 -4.33
CA GLN A 22 7.50 -10.22 -4.99
C GLN A 22 6.49 -10.96 -5.87
N THR A 23 6.75 -11.02 -7.16
CA THR A 23 5.92 -11.76 -8.11
C THR A 23 6.38 -13.21 -8.20
N GLU A 24 5.47 -14.14 -7.97
CA GLU A 24 5.66 -15.57 -8.06
C GLU A 24 4.74 -16.13 -9.14
N ILE A 25 5.30 -16.94 -10.05
CA ILE A 25 4.53 -17.71 -11.03
C ILE A 25 4.32 -19.11 -10.45
N VAL A 26 3.05 -19.51 -10.35
CA VAL A 26 2.61 -20.81 -9.86
C VAL A 26 2.44 -21.74 -11.06
N GLY A 27 3.27 -22.78 -11.14
CA GLY A 27 3.26 -23.76 -12.24
C GLY A 27 4.52 -23.68 -13.10
N ASP A 28 4.37 -24.05 -14.38
CA ASP A 28 5.49 -24.03 -15.34
C ASP A 28 5.88 -22.59 -15.71
N LYS A 29 7.19 -22.33 -15.70
CA LYS A 29 7.83 -21.04 -15.98
C LYS A 29 8.56 -21.01 -17.31
N SER A 30 8.47 -22.10 -18.08
CA SER A 30 9.20 -22.28 -19.34
C SER A 30 8.85 -21.22 -20.40
N ASP A 31 7.61 -20.74 -20.41
CA ASP A 31 7.14 -19.78 -21.42
C ASP A 31 6.26 -18.67 -20.79
N LEU A 32 6.87 -17.50 -20.58
CA LEU A 32 6.20 -16.31 -20.05
C LEU A 32 5.05 -15.82 -20.94
N SER A 33 5.06 -16.12 -22.25
CA SER A 33 4.00 -15.68 -23.16
C SER A 33 2.66 -16.37 -22.92
N LYS A 34 2.68 -17.54 -22.27
CA LYS A 34 1.50 -18.36 -21.99
C LYS A 34 0.98 -18.21 -20.55
N VAL A 35 1.68 -17.44 -19.71
CA VAL A 35 1.31 -17.27 -18.30
C VAL A 35 0.00 -16.49 -18.21
N THR A 36 -0.98 -17.06 -17.51
CA THR A 36 -2.26 -16.40 -17.23
C THR A 36 -2.22 -15.71 -15.86
N ARG A 37 -3.12 -14.74 -15.63
CA ARG A 37 -3.20 -14.02 -14.35
C ARG A 37 -3.53 -14.94 -13.16
N ASP A 38 -4.18 -16.08 -13.40
CA ASP A 38 -4.49 -17.07 -12.37
C ASP A 38 -3.24 -17.80 -11.85
N GLN A 39 -2.17 -17.83 -12.66
CA GLN A 39 -0.87 -18.39 -12.29
C GLN A 39 0.03 -17.36 -11.62
N LEU A 40 -0.37 -16.08 -11.53
CA LEU A 40 0.42 -15.02 -10.91
C LEU A 40 0.00 -14.81 -9.46
N ARG A 41 0.99 -14.81 -8.56
CA ARG A 41 0.82 -14.44 -7.16
C ARG A 41 1.76 -13.28 -6.84
N CYS A 42 1.22 -12.20 -6.27
CA CYS A 42 2.03 -11.11 -5.76
C CYS A 42 2.07 -11.19 -4.23
N LYS A 43 3.23 -11.50 -3.67
CA LYS A 43 3.47 -11.47 -2.23
C LYS A 43 3.86 -10.07 -1.82
N ILE A 44 3.01 -9.44 -1.02
CA ILE A 44 3.15 -8.04 -0.62
C ILE A 44 3.63 -7.99 0.84
N THR A 45 4.72 -7.26 1.08
CA THR A 45 5.17 -6.87 2.41
C THR A 45 4.99 -5.36 2.56
N TYR A 46 4.07 -4.96 3.43
CA TYR A 46 3.79 -3.55 3.74
C TYR A 46 4.36 -3.19 5.11
N CYS A 47 5.27 -2.22 5.12
CA CYS A 47 5.92 -1.71 6.33
C CYS A 47 5.66 -0.21 6.44
N SER A 48 5.21 0.26 7.60
CA SER A 48 5.02 1.68 7.86
C SER A 48 5.47 2.06 9.27
N VAL A 49 6.37 3.02 9.36
CA VAL A 49 6.80 3.67 10.60
C VAL A 49 6.23 5.09 10.59
N VAL A 50 5.43 5.42 11.60
CA VAL A 50 4.74 6.70 11.70
C VAL A 50 5.13 7.36 13.01
N ASN A 51 5.75 8.54 12.91
CA ASN A 51 5.95 9.44 14.03
C ASN A 51 4.91 10.57 13.94
N PRO A 52 3.96 10.67 14.89
CA PRO A 52 2.87 11.65 14.85
C PRO A 52 3.35 13.11 14.91
N GLY A 53 4.62 13.38 15.21
CA GLY A 53 5.21 14.72 15.21
C GLY A 53 4.82 15.61 16.39
N GLY A 54 3.99 15.08 17.30
CA GLY A 54 3.51 15.74 18.51
C GLY A 54 2.84 14.74 19.43
N TRP A 55 2.22 15.22 20.51
CA TRP A 55 1.51 14.35 21.44
C TRP A 55 0.22 13.80 20.80
N ALA A 56 0.04 12.49 20.88
CA ALA A 56 -1.19 11.81 20.50
C ALA A 56 -1.40 10.59 21.41
N PRO A 57 -2.64 10.28 21.83
CA PRO A 57 -2.90 9.11 22.66
C PRO A 57 -2.52 7.81 21.94
N THR A 58 -1.65 7.00 22.56
CA THR A 58 -1.18 5.73 21.99
C THR A 58 -2.32 4.75 21.71
N SER A 59 -3.35 4.73 22.56
CA SER A 59 -4.54 3.88 22.38
C SER A 59 -5.31 4.24 21.10
N ALA A 60 -5.51 5.53 20.85
CA ALA A 60 -6.15 6.02 19.64
C ALA A 60 -5.33 5.68 18.39
N LEU A 61 -4.01 5.91 18.41
CA LEU A 61 -3.13 5.56 17.29
C LEU A 61 -3.17 4.05 16.97
N ARG A 62 -3.03 3.19 17.99
CA ARG A 62 -3.09 1.73 17.80
C ARG A 62 -4.43 1.28 17.23
N MET A 63 -5.53 1.86 17.69
CA MET A 63 -6.87 1.56 17.16
C MET A 63 -6.99 1.95 15.68
N VAL A 64 -6.50 3.14 15.31
CA VAL A 64 -6.50 3.61 13.92
C VAL A 64 -5.65 2.68 13.06
N TYR A 65 -4.43 2.34 13.47
CA TYR A 65 -3.55 1.44 12.70
C TYR A 65 -4.17 0.05 12.51
N LYS A 66 -4.73 -0.54 13.58
CA LYS A 66 -5.38 -1.85 13.53
C LYS A 66 -6.58 -1.86 12.57
N ARG A 67 -7.29 -0.74 12.42
CA ARG A 67 -8.47 -0.62 11.57
C ARG A 67 -8.13 -0.23 10.13
N GLU A 68 -7.31 0.80 9.95
CA GLU A 68 -7.11 1.43 8.64
C GLU A 68 -6.06 0.69 7.79
N TYR A 69 -5.01 0.09 8.35
CA TYR A 69 -4.03 -0.64 7.53
C TYR A 69 -4.63 -1.84 6.79
N PRO A 70 -5.39 -2.75 7.43
CA PRO A 70 -6.02 -3.85 6.72
C PRO A 70 -7.06 -3.36 5.72
N ARG A 71 -7.79 -2.30 6.06
CA ARG A 71 -8.81 -1.69 5.19
C ARG A 71 -8.18 -1.09 3.93
N PHE A 72 -7.07 -0.37 4.08
CA PHE A 72 -6.27 0.17 2.99
C PHE A 72 -5.76 -0.95 2.10
N LEU A 73 -5.05 -1.94 2.67
CA LEU A 73 -4.45 -3.02 1.90
C LEU A 73 -5.52 -3.80 1.11
N LYS A 74 -6.65 -4.15 1.74
CA LYS A 74 -7.75 -4.86 1.06
C LYS A 74 -8.35 -4.05 -0.09
N ARG A 75 -8.58 -2.74 0.11
CA ARG A 75 -9.15 -1.86 -0.92
C ARG A 75 -8.17 -1.61 -2.05
N PHE A 76 -6.91 -1.35 -1.72
CA PHE A 76 -5.88 -1.04 -2.71
C PHE A 76 -5.56 -2.25 -3.58
N THR A 77 -5.37 -3.44 -3.01
CA THR A 77 -5.12 -4.64 -3.82
C THR A 77 -6.32 -5.01 -4.68
N GLY A 78 -7.54 -4.88 -4.16
CA GLY A 78 -8.77 -5.06 -4.95
C GLY A 78 -8.85 -4.10 -6.13
N TYR A 79 -8.56 -2.81 -5.90
CA TYR A 79 -8.50 -1.81 -6.96
C TYR A 79 -7.49 -2.17 -8.04
N VAL A 80 -6.26 -2.58 -7.67
CA VAL A 80 -5.24 -2.97 -8.66
C VAL A 80 -5.68 -4.18 -9.49
N ILE A 81 -6.30 -5.19 -8.86
CA ILE A 81 -6.83 -6.36 -9.57
C ILE A 81 -7.87 -5.93 -10.62
N GLU A 82 -8.82 -5.08 -10.23
CA GLU A 82 -9.85 -4.57 -11.15
C GLU A 82 -9.25 -3.76 -12.31
N GLN A 83 -8.29 -2.88 -12.01
CA GLN A 83 -7.64 -2.05 -13.03
C GLN A 83 -6.77 -2.84 -14.01
N CYS A 84 -6.31 -4.03 -13.62
CA CYS A 84 -5.42 -4.85 -14.43
C CYS A 84 -6.12 -6.03 -15.13
N LYS A 85 -7.34 -6.41 -14.71
CA LYS A 85 -8.01 -7.66 -15.15
C LYS A 85 -8.00 -7.89 -16.66
N ASN A 86 -8.31 -6.85 -17.45
CA ASN A 86 -8.45 -6.95 -18.91
C ASN A 86 -7.26 -6.33 -19.67
N LYS A 87 -6.16 -6.05 -18.98
CA LYS A 87 -4.95 -5.49 -19.58
C LYS A 87 -3.90 -6.58 -19.76
N PRO A 88 -3.01 -6.49 -20.76
CA PRO A 88 -1.89 -7.40 -20.88
C PRO A 88 -1.03 -7.39 -19.59
N ILE A 89 -0.39 -8.52 -19.29
CA ILE A 89 0.55 -8.61 -18.17
C ILE A 89 1.79 -7.79 -18.54
N GLN A 90 2.20 -6.88 -17.65
CA GLN A 90 3.46 -6.15 -17.78
C GLN A 90 4.53 -6.92 -17.01
N TRP A 91 5.61 -7.29 -17.71
CA TRP A 91 6.77 -7.99 -17.17
C TRP A 91 7.81 -7.01 -16.66
#